data_AF-A0A967HD71-F1
#
_entry.id   AF-A0A967HD71-F1
#
_cell.length_a   1.000
_cell.length_b   1.000
_cell.length_c   1.000
_cell.angle_alpha   90.00
_cell.angle_beta   90.00
_cell.angle_gamma   90.00
#
_symmetry.space_group_name_H-M   'P 1'
#
loop_
_entity.id
_entity.type
_entity.pdbx_description
1 polymer ?
#
loop_
_entity_poly.entity_id
_entity_poly.type
_entity_poly.pdbx_seq_one_letter_code
_entity_poly.pdbx_strand_id
1 'polypeptide(L)'
;STAHARLVARLKHLAFDQPGTDPEEGFTVRVDPDLEKQAHLLATPTPDGELVSIRLVDPHEVPRIDDLGFSGPEAQKIRQILGRKEGLVLVTGPARSGTTSFVYAILA
;
A
#
# COMPACT_ATOMS: atom_id res chain seq x y z
N SER A 1 -3.94 -15.20 -27.68
CA SER A 1 -3.30 -16.51 -27.38
C SER A 1 -4.06 -17.21 -26.26
N THR A 2 -4.34 -18.51 -26.38
CA THR A 2 -5.06 -19.32 -25.35
C THR A 2 -4.35 -19.34 -24.00
N ALA A 3 -3.01 -19.22 -23.99
CA ALA A 3 -2.22 -19.13 -22.77
C ALA A 3 -2.48 -17.83 -21.99
N HIS A 4 -2.59 -16.69 -22.71
CA HIS A 4 -2.88 -15.38 -22.12
C HIS A 4 -4.18 -15.40 -21.32
N ALA A 5 -5.28 -15.84 -21.96
CA ALA A 5 -6.59 -15.90 -21.33
C ALA A 5 -6.60 -16.80 -20.09
N ARG A 6 -5.89 -17.94 -20.13
CA ARG A 6 -5.78 -18.87 -19.01
C ARG A 6 -5.01 -18.26 -17.83
N LEU A 7 -3.92 -17.54 -18.10
CA LEU A 7 -3.12 -16.87 -17.05
C LEU A 7 -3.93 -15.76 -16.39
N VAL A 8 -4.56 -14.89 -17.17
CA VAL A 8 -5.39 -13.79 -16.64
C VAL A 8 -6.54 -14.33 -15.79
N ALA A 9 -7.25 -15.35 -16.28
CA ALA A 9 -8.33 -15.98 -15.52
C ALA A 9 -7.86 -16.59 -14.19
N ARG A 10 -6.68 -17.24 -14.18
CA ARG A 10 -6.11 -17.80 -12.95
C ARG A 10 -5.72 -16.72 -11.95
N LEU A 11 -5.09 -15.64 -12.40
CA LEU A 11 -4.70 -14.52 -11.53
C LEU A 11 -5.91 -13.83 -10.92
N LYS A 12 -6.96 -13.58 -11.71
CA LYS A 12 -8.22 -13.05 -11.20
C LYS A 12 -8.85 -14.00 -10.19
N HIS A 13 -8.98 -15.29 -10.51
CA HIS A 13 -9.55 -16.23 -9.54
C HIS A 13 -8.79 -16.25 -8.21
N LEU A 14 -7.46 -16.26 -8.22
CA LEU A 14 -6.66 -16.22 -6.98
C LEU A 14 -6.88 -14.94 -6.17
N ALA A 15 -7.12 -13.81 -6.83
CA ALA A 15 -7.30 -12.53 -6.16
C ALA A 15 -8.73 -12.33 -5.65
N PHE A 16 -9.73 -12.70 -6.44
CA PHE A 16 -11.15 -12.44 -6.17
C PHE A 16 -11.88 -13.54 -5.36
N ASP A 17 -11.22 -14.67 -5.04
CA ASP A 17 -11.81 -15.78 -4.26
C ASP A 17 -11.79 -15.52 -2.73
N GLN A 18 -11.27 -14.37 -2.28
CA GLN A 18 -11.21 -13.97 -0.87
C GLN A 18 -12.48 -13.18 -0.48
N PRO A 19 -13.32 -13.69 0.43
CA PRO A 19 -14.57 -13.03 0.80
C PRO A 19 -14.34 -11.66 1.46
N GLY A 20 -15.04 -10.63 0.97
CA GLY A 20 -14.99 -9.28 1.55
C GLY A 20 -13.75 -8.47 1.16
N THR A 21 -13.02 -8.92 0.14
CA THR A 21 -11.79 -8.28 -0.33
C THR A 21 -12.02 -7.74 -1.73
N ASP A 22 -11.70 -6.45 -1.95
CA ASP A 22 -11.54 -5.90 -3.29
C ASP A 22 -10.06 -6.04 -3.68
N PRO A 23 -9.69 -6.83 -4.70
CA PRO A 23 -8.31 -7.00 -5.12
C PRO A 23 -7.60 -5.72 -5.56
N GLU A 24 -8.34 -4.68 -5.94
CA GLU A 24 -7.77 -3.36 -6.23
C GLU A 24 -7.39 -2.64 -4.91
N GLU A 25 -8.18 -2.83 -3.86
CA GLU A 25 -7.92 -2.28 -2.51
C GLU A 25 -6.91 -3.11 -1.70
N GLY A 26 -6.74 -4.39 -2.03
CA GLY A 26 -5.67 -5.25 -1.54
C GLY A 26 -6.16 -6.59 -1.01
N PHE A 27 -5.41 -7.66 -1.24
CA PHE A 27 -5.68 -9.03 -0.79
C PHE A 27 -4.41 -9.70 -0.28
N THR A 28 -4.55 -10.70 0.59
CA THR A 28 -3.39 -11.39 1.18
C THR A 28 -2.90 -12.50 0.25
N VAL A 29 -1.60 -12.55 0.00
CA VAL A 29 -0.94 -13.63 -0.74
C VAL A 29 0.09 -14.29 0.17
N ARG A 30 -0.01 -15.61 0.30
CA ARG A 30 0.98 -16.43 1.00
C ARG A 30 2.09 -16.81 0.02
N VAL A 31 3.28 -16.25 0.21
CA VAL A 31 4.46 -16.50 -0.62
C VAL A 31 5.16 -17.77 -0.16
N ASP A 32 5.32 -17.91 1.16
CA ASP A 32 5.90 -19.07 1.84
C ASP A 32 5.05 -19.41 3.10
N PRO A 33 5.24 -20.56 3.76
CA PRO A 33 4.49 -20.92 4.97
C PRO A 33 4.48 -19.84 6.06
N ASP A 34 5.59 -19.12 6.21
CA ASP A 34 5.79 -18.09 7.23
C ASP A 34 5.80 -16.66 6.65
N LEU A 35 5.51 -16.50 5.35
CA LEU A 35 5.58 -15.21 4.66
C LEU A 35 4.28 -14.88 3.94
N GLU A 36 3.51 -13.99 4.54
CA GLU A 36 2.35 -13.35 3.92
C GLU A 36 2.72 -11.94 3.43
N LYS A 37 2.16 -11.57 2.28
CA LYS A 37 2.28 -10.23 1.70
C LYS A 37 0.90 -9.69 1.37
N GLN A 38 0.77 -8.38 1.42
CA GLN A 38 -0.36 -7.69 0.83
C GLN A 38 -0.11 -7.54 -0.67
N ALA A 39 -1.13 -7.76 -1.50
CA ALA A 39 -1.04 -7.64 -2.93
C ALA A 39 -2.22 -6.84 -3.48
N HIS A 40 -1.99 -6.05 -4.52
CA HIS A 40 -3.04 -5.38 -5.27
C HIS A 40 -2.99 -5.88 -6.71
N LEU A 41 -4.14 -6.23 -7.28
CA LEU A 41 -4.27 -6.67 -8.67
C LEU A 41 -5.14 -5.66 -9.42
N LEU A 42 -4.61 -5.13 -10.51
CA LEU A 42 -5.37 -4.31 -11.46
C LEU A 42 -5.38 -5.01 -12.82
N ALA A 43 -6.57 -5.17 -13.39
CA ALA A 43 -6.76 -5.71 -14.74
C ALA A 43 -7.38 -4.64 -15.64
N THR A 44 -6.67 -4.24 -16.70
CA THR A 44 -7.12 -3.19 -17.62
C THR A 44 -7.35 -3.77 -19.02
N PRO A 45 -8.52 -3.52 -19.64
CA PRO A 45 -8.76 -3.91 -21.02
C PRO A 45 -7.80 -3.22 -21.99
N THR A 46 -7.30 -3.97 -22.97
CA THR A 46 -6.44 -3.50 -24.05
C THR A 46 -6.91 -4.11 -25.38
N PRO A 47 -6.51 -3.56 -26.56
CA PRO A 47 -6.89 -4.13 -27.86
C PRO A 47 -6.51 -5.60 -28.04
N ASP A 48 -5.40 -6.05 -27.43
CA ASP A 48 -4.87 -7.41 -27.56
C ASP A 48 -5.29 -8.36 -26.41
N GLY A 49 -6.19 -7.92 -25.52
CA GLY A 49 -6.67 -8.69 -24.37
C GLY A 49 -6.63 -7.86 -23.09
N GLU A 50 -6.34 -8.49 -21.96
CA GLU A 50 -6.21 -7.78 -20.67
C GLU A 50 -4.76 -7.65 -20.23
N LEU A 51 -4.37 -6.44 -19.81
CA LEU A 51 -3.13 -6.21 -19.09
C LEU A 51 -3.40 -6.39 -17.59
N VAL A 52 -2.65 -7.28 -16.95
CA VAL A 52 -2.72 -7.48 -15.50
C VAL A 52 -1.44 -6.95 -14.87
N SER A 53 -1.58 -6.08 -13.86
CA SER A 53 -0.49 -5.64 -13.00
C SER A 53 -0.75 -6.09 -11.57
N ILE A 54 0.30 -6.57 -10.90
CA ILE A 54 0.26 -6.99 -9.51
C ILE A 54 1.33 -6.22 -8.76
N ARG A 55 0.93 -5.57 -7.67
CA ARG A 55 1.85 -4.88 -6.75
C ARG A 55 1.89 -5.64 -5.43
N LEU A 56 3.06 -6.10 -5.03
CA LEU A 56 3.30 -6.66 -3.71
C LEU A 56 3.70 -5.55 -2.74
N VAL A 57 3.17 -5.60 -1.52
CA VAL A 57 3.39 -4.66 -0.44
C VAL A 57 3.85 -5.44 0.79
N ASP A 58 4.94 -4.99 1.39
CA ASP A 58 5.43 -5.52 2.66
C ASP A 58 4.71 -4.82 3.81
N PRO A 59 3.94 -5.53 4.65
CA PRO A 59 3.20 -4.89 5.73
C PRO A 59 4.08 -4.44 6.92
N HIS A 60 5.41 -4.57 6.85
CA HIS A 60 6.25 -4.65 8.06
C HIS A 60 7.20 -3.51 8.37
N GLU A 61 7.22 -2.40 7.64
CA GLU A 61 8.03 -1.24 8.06
C GLU A 61 7.18 0.02 8.22
N VAL A 62 6.89 0.37 9.48
CA VAL A 62 6.50 1.73 9.83
C VAL A 62 7.77 2.58 9.75
N PRO A 63 7.84 3.55 8.82
CA PRO A 63 9.03 4.38 8.68
C PRO A 63 9.21 5.29 9.90
N ARG A 64 10.46 5.63 10.26
CA ARG A 64 10.71 6.67 11.25
C ARG A 64 10.50 8.03 10.61
N ILE A 65 10.18 9.06 11.40
CA ILE A 65 10.07 10.45 10.90
C ILE A 65 11.30 10.87 10.08
N ASP A 66 12.49 10.46 10.52
CA ASP A 66 13.75 10.81 9.86
C ASP A 66 13.92 10.13 8.49
N ASP A 67 13.18 9.04 8.21
CA ASP A 67 13.21 8.31 6.93
C ASP A 67 12.23 8.91 5.90
N LEU A 68 11.37 9.85 6.30
CA LEU A 68 10.33 10.43 5.44
C LEU A 68 10.82 11.53 4.50
N GLY A 69 12.13 11.83 4.51
CA GLY A 69 12.74 12.78 3.58
C GLY A 69 12.52 14.25 3.91
N PHE A 70 12.07 14.58 5.14
CA PHE A 70 12.02 15.96 5.61
C PHE A 70 13.43 16.52 5.77
N SER A 71 13.59 17.82 5.47
CA SER A 71 14.83 18.51 5.84
C SER A 71 14.99 18.54 7.36
N GLY A 72 16.22 18.62 7.86
CA GLY A 72 16.50 18.69 9.30
C GLY A 72 15.66 19.75 10.05
N PRO A 73 15.53 20.99 9.52
CA PRO A 73 14.67 22.02 10.11
C PRO A 73 13.18 21.67 10.12
N GLU A 74 12.66 21.01 9.09
CA GLU A 74 11.25 20.59 9.02
C GLU A 74 10.97 19.47 10.01
N ALA A 75 11.84 18.44 10.07
CA ALA A 75 11.73 17.36 11.02
C ALA A 75 11.73 17.89 12.47
N GLN A 76 12.56 18.90 12.77
CA GLN A 76 12.59 19.53 14.09
C GLN A 76 11.28 20.26 14.42
N LYS A 77 10.69 20.99 13.47
CA LYS A 77 9.38 21.66 13.66
C LYS A 77 8.27 20.63 13.92
N ILE A 78 8.26 19.54 13.17
CA ILE A 78 7.30 18.44 13.36
C ILE A 78 7.45 17.86 14.76
N ARG A 79 8.67 17.52 15.20
CA ARG A 79 8.94 17.02 16.56
C ARG A 79 8.50 18.01 17.65
N GLN A 80 8.67 19.31 17.45
CA GLN A 80 8.19 20.33 18.40
C GLN A 80 6.67 20.37 18.50
N ILE A 81 5.95 20.22 17.37
CA ILE A 81 4.48 20.14 17.36
C ILE A 81 4.02 18.88 18.09
N LEU A 82 4.65 17.73 17.80
CA LEU A 82 4.33 16.45 18.44
C LEU A 82 4.64 16.41 19.94
N GLY A 83 5.59 17.25 20.41
CA GLY A 83 5.90 17.39 21.84
C GLY A 83 4.88 18.18 22.66
N ARG A 84 3.84 18.76 22.04
CA ARG A 84 2.79 19.50 22.76
C ARG A 84 1.85 18.52 23.46
N LYS A 85 1.48 18.82 24.71
CA LYS A 85 0.60 17.97 25.54
C LYS A 85 -0.86 17.95 25.07
N GLU A 86 -1.28 18.97 24.32
CA GLU A 86 -2.62 19.12 23.78
C GLU A 86 -2.58 19.86 22.44
N GLY A 87 -3.52 19.55 21.56
CA GLY A 87 -3.64 20.15 20.23
C GLY A 87 -4.21 19.19 19.18
N LEU A 88 -4.52 19.72 18.00
CA LEU A 88 -4.96 18.97 16.84
C LEU A 88 -3.94 19.12 15.71
N VAL A 89 -3.50 18.00 15.12
CA VAL A 89 -2.66 17.96 13.92
C VAL A 89 -3.48 17.40 12.78
N LEU A 90 -3.63 18.17 11.69
CA LEU A 90 -4.30 17.75 10.47
C LEU A 90 -3.25 17.38 9.42
N VAL A 91 -3.20 16.12 9.03
CA VAL A 91 -2.37 15.64 7.93
C VAL A 91 -3.28 15.48 6.71
N THR A 92 -2.94 16.16 5.62
CA THR A 92 -3.75 16.17 4.39
C THR A 92 -2.89 15.92 3.17
N GLY A 93 -3.49 15.35 2.13
CA GLY A 93 -2.86 15.06 0.85
C GLY A 93 -3.77 14.21 -0.04
N PRO A 94 -3.50 14.14 -1.36
CA PRO A 94 -4.25 13.28 -2.26
C PRO A 94 -4.01 11.79 -1.97
N ALA A 95 -4.85 10.91 -2.53
CA ALA A 95 -4.67 9.46 -2.38
C ALA A 95 -3.24 9.04 -2.77
N ARG A 96 -2.61 8.21 -1.93
CA ARG A 96 -1.23 7.71 -2.08
C ARG A 96 -0.12 8.76 -1.94
N SER A 97 -0.37 9.91 -1.31
CA SER A 97 0.68 10.91 -1.01
C SER A 97 1.57 10.57 0.20
N GLY A 98 1.36 9.44 0.85
CA GLY A 98 2.10 9.05 2.06
C GLY A 98 1.55 9.61 3.37
N THR A 99 0.37 10.25 3.36
CA THR A 99 -0.31 10.76 4.57
C THR A 99 -0.47 9.68 5.64
N THR A 100 -0.94 8.50 5.26
CA THR A 100 -1.10 7.36 6.18
C THR A 100 0.24 6.93 6.77
N SER A 101 1.28 6.79 5.94
CA SER A 101 2.63 6.45 6.38
C SER A 101 3.20 7.49 7.36
N PHE A 102 2.97 8.79 7.10
CA PHE A 102 3.36 9.85 8.02
C PHE A 102 2.63 9.74 9.37
N VAL A 103 1.31 9.49 9.35
CA VAL A 103 0.53 9.29 10.59
C VAL A 103 1.06 8.10 11.39
N TYR A 104 1.37 6.98 10.73
CA TYR A 104 1.97 5.84 11.43
C TYR A 104 3.36 6.16 11.99
N ALA A 105 4.19 6.89 11.24
CA ALA A 105 5.54 7.27 11.66
C ALA A 105 5.59 8.19 12.89
N ILE A 106 4.59 9.05 13.07
CA ILE A 106 4.51 9.96 14.24
C ILE A 106 3.88 9.30 15.47
N LEU A 107 3.23 8.14 15.30
CA LEU A 107 2.61 7.36 16.37
C LEU A 107 3.51 6.24 16.91
N ALA A 108 4.49 5.81 16.11
CA ALA A 108 5.51 4.82 16.48
C ALA A 108 6.60 5.45 17.36
#